data_AF-G7UT70-F1
#
_entry.id   AF-G7UT70-F1
#
_cell.length_a   1.000
_cell.length_b   1.000
_cell.length_c   1.000
_cell.angle_alpha   90.00
_cell.angle_beta   90.00
_cell.angle_gamma   90.00
#
_symmetry.space_group_name_H-M   'P 1'
#
loop_
_entity.id
_entity.type
_entity.pdbx_description
1 polymer ?
#
loop_
_entity_poly.entity_id
_entity_poly.type
_entity_poly.pdbx_seq_one_letter_code
_entity_poly.pdbx_strand_id
1 'polypeptide(L)' 'MSHIEDPSQGPSDFTLLEGLYQLAITGHTKDWEFERLNNAVYERLLSSYAGKPPSFDKSKRRFTGS' A
#
# COMPACT_ATOMS: atom_id res chain seq x y z
N MET A 1 -7.14 -25.88 -15.07
CA MET A 1 -7.40 -24.45 -14.78
C MET A 1 -6.21 -23.64 -15.26
N SER A 2 -6.32 -22.98 -16.40
CA SER A 2 -5.31 -22.02 -16.84
C SER A 2 -5.68 -20.69 -16.19
N HIS A 3 -5.01 -20.33 -15.10
CA HIS A 3 -5.08 -18.98 -14.54
C HIS A 3 -4.40 -18.08 -15.55
N ILE A 4 -5.19 -17.53 -16.47
CA ILE A 4 -4.74 -16.47 -17.37
C ILE A 4 -4.52 -15.27 -16.44
N GLU A 5 -3.25 -14.93 -16.22
CA GLU A 5 -2.85 -13.68 -15.61
C GLU A 5 -3.34 -12.57 -16.54
N ASP A 6 -4.29 -11.79 -16.06
CA ASP A 6 -4.72 -10.58 -16.75
C ASP A 6 -3.54 -9.60 -16.75
N PRO A 7 -2.94 -9.25 -17.91
CA PRO A 7 -1.77 -8.38 -17.97
C PRO A 7 -2.06 -6.93 -17.55
N SER A 8 -3.31 -6.60 -17.22
CA SER A 8 -3.73 -5.29 -16.72
C SER A 8 -3.62 -5.21 -15.19
N GLN A 9 -3.39 -6.32 -14.49
CA GLN A 9 -3.12 -6.33 -13.07
C GLN A 9 -1.62 -6.20 -12.83
N GLY A 10 -1.19 -5.00 -12.48
CA GLY A 10 0.19 -4.74 -12.04
C GLY A 10 0.61 -5.70 -10.90
N PRO A 11 1.92 -5.77 -10.61
CA PRO A 11 2.46 -6.70 -9.63
C PRO A 11 1.74 -6.60 -8.29
N SER A 12 1.53 -7.75 -7.64
CA SER A 12 0.88 -7.79 -6.33
C SER A 12 1.66 -6.98 -5.30
N ASP A 13 0.97 -6.44 -4.29
CA ASP A 13 1.59 -5.70 -3.19
C ASP A 13 2.70 -6.52 -2.50
N PHE A 14 2.52 -7.84 -2.41
CA PHE A 14 3.51 -8.77 -1.87
C PHE A 14 4.78 -8.80 -2.73
N THR A 15 4.64 -8.93 -4.05
CA THR A 15 5.77 -8.95 -4.99
C THR A 15 6.56 -7.65 -4.95
N LEU A 16 5.88 -6.50 -4.86
CA LEU A 16 6.53 -5.19 -4.75
C LEU A 16 7.33 -5.06 -3.46
N LEU A 17 6.75 -5.45 -2.33
CA LEU A 17 7.41 -5.39 -1.02
C LEU A 17 8.59 -6.37 -0.92
N GLU A 18 8.45 -7.58 -1.47
CA GLU A 18 9.52 -8.57 -1.51
C GLU A 18 10.72 -8.07 -2.32
N GLY A 19 10.48 -7.52 -3.51
CA GLY A 19 11.55 -6.96 -4.35
C GLY A 19 12.26 -5.79 -3.67
N LEU A 20 11.51 -4.86 -3.08
CA LEU A 20 12.09 -3.74 -2.33
C LEU A 20 12.92 -4.22 -1.13
N TYR A 21 12.42 -5.22 -0.40
CA TYR A 21 13.13 -5.82 0.73
C TYR A 21 14.45 -6.47 0.29
N GLN A 22 14.43 -7.25 -0.80
CA GLN A 22 15.61 -7.90 -1.34
C GLN A 22 16.70 -6.89 -1.74
N LEU A 23 16.33 -5.78 -2.39
CA LEU A 23 17.28 -4.72 -2.73
C LEU A 23 17.85 -4.03 -1.49
N ALA A 24 17.03 -3.80 -0.47
CA ALA A 24 17.48 -3.19 0.78
C ALA A 24 18.50 -4.07 1.53
N ILE A 25 18.22 -5.37 1.68
CA ILE A 25 19.11 -6.30 2.41
C ILE A 25 20.41 -6.58 1.67
N THR A 26 20.37 -6.58 0.34
CA THR A 26 21.57 -6.75 -0.49
C THR A 26 22.40 -5.47 -0.62
N GLY A 27 21.89 -4.33 -0.15
CA GLY A 27 22.58 -3.04 -0.15
C GLY A 27 22.41 -2.22 -1.44
N HIS A 28 21.61 -2.71 -2.39
CA HIS A 28 21.30 -2.04 -3.67
C HIS A 28 20.25 -0.93 -3.49
N THR A 29 20.55 0.07 -2.66
CA THR A 29 19.61 1.15 -2.27
C THR A 29 19.81 2.46 -3.04
N LYS A 30 20.80 2.52 -3.93
CA LYS A 30 21.17 3.72 -4.70
C LYS A 30 20.92 3.58 -6.20
N ASP A 31 20.40 2.42 -6.61
CA ASP A 31 20.19 2.08 -8.00
C ASP A 31 18.77 2.50 -8.44
N TRP A 32 18.62 2.79 -9.73
CA TRP A 32 17.33 3.23 -10.31
C TRP A 32 16.19 2.23 -10.07
N GLU A 33 16.52 0.94 -9.93
CA GLU A 33 15.57 -0.12 -9.66
C GLU A 33 14.95 0.03 -8.26
N PHE A 34 15.78 0.36 -7.27
CA PHE A 34 15.32 0.62 -5.90
C PHE A 34 14.42 1.84 -5.86
N GLU A 35 14.80 2.94 -6.50
CA GLU A 35 13.97 4.15 -6.55
C GLU A 35 12.60 3.86 -7.19
N ARG A 36 12.58 3.09 -8.28
CA ARG A 36 11.34 2.70 -8.95
C ARG A 36 10.45 1.86 -8.04
N LEU A 37 11.00 0.83 -7.39
CA LEU A 37 10.23 -0.04 -6.48
C LEU A 37 9.75 0.72 -5.25
N ASN A 38 10.60 1.57 -4.67
CA ASN A 38 10.26 2.40 -3.52
C ASN A 38 9.08 3.32 -3.83
N ASN A 39 9.08 3.99 -5.00
CA ASN A 39 8.00 4.87 -5.41
C ASN A 39 6.69 4.10 -5.65
N ALA A 40 6.76 2.93 -6.31
CA ALA A 40 5.57 2.10 -6.55
C ALA A 40 4.93 1.61 -5.24
N VAL A 41 5.75 1.16 -4.27
CA VAL A 41 5.29 0.76 -2.94
C VAL A 41 4.67 1.94 -2.21
N TYR A 42 5.33 3.11 -2.24
CA TYR A 42 4.84 4.31 -1.58
C TYR A 42 3.46 4.74 -2.12
N GLU A 43 3.29 4.83 -3.44
CA GLU A 43 2.01 5.18 -4.07
C GLU A 43 0.90 4.20 -3.70
N ARG A 44 1.20 2.90 -3.66
CA ARG A 44 0.26 1.85 -3.30
C ARG A 44 -0.18 1.96 -1.85
N LEU A 45 0.76 2.15 -0.93
CA LEU A 45 0.48 2.34 0.49
C LEU A 45 -0.34 3.61 0.71
N LEU A 46 0.05 4.71 0.07
CA LEU A 46 -0.70 5.96 0.16
C LEU A 46 -2.14 5.77 -0.33
N SER A 47 -2.35 5.12 -1.49
CA SER A 47 -3.70 4.84 -1.99
C SER A 47 -4.52 3.96 -1.03
N SER A 48 -3.89 2.98 -0.38
CA SER A 48 -4.58 2.05 0.53
C SER A 48 -4.95 2.69 1.87
N TYR A 49 -4.13 3.61 2.38
CA TYR A 49 -4.30 4.17 3.73
C TYR A 49 -4.79 5.62 3.76
N ALA A 50 -4.63 6.41 2.69
CA ALA A 50 -5.11 7.80 2.63
C ALA A 50 -6.65 7.91 2.70
N GLY A 51 -7.38 6.83 2.44
CA GLY A 51 -8.85 6.80 2.41
C GLY A 51 -9.56 6.58 3.74
N LYS A 52 -8.85 6.44 4.88
CA LYS A 52 -9.51 6.23 6.18
C LYS A 52 -9.25 7.39 7.15
N PRO A 53 -9.92 8.55 6.98
CA PRO A 53 -10.12 9.42 8.12
C PRO A 53 -10.85 8.60 9.21
N PRO A 54 -10.50 8.74 10.49
CA PRO A 54 -11.29 8.14 11.56
C PRO A 54 -12.71 8.69 11.39
N SER A 55 -13.64 7.80 11.01
CA SER A 55 -15.07 8.11 11.07
C SER A 55 -15.40 8.31 12.54
N PHE A 56 -15.23 9.54 13.03
CA PHE A 56 -15.80 9.97 14.28
C PHE A 56 -17.31 10.02 14.06
N ASP A 57 -17.96 8.88 14.25
CA ASP A 57 -19.40 8.80 14.37
C ASP A 57 -19.81 9.70 15.53
N LYS A 58 -20.28 10.92 15.20
CA LYS A 58 -20.81 11.88 16.16
C LYS A 58 -22.19 11.48 16.69
N SER A 59 -22.72 10.31 16.30
CA SER A 59 -24.14 9.99 16.40
C SER A 59 -24.60 9.48 17.76
N LYS A 60 -23.76 9.49 18.81
CA LYS A 60 -24.13 8.90 20.12
C LYS A 60 -24.09 9.80 21.36
N ARG A 61 -24.13 11.12 21.21
CA ARG A 61 -24.25 12.05 22.36
C ARG A 61 -25.45 12.99 22.26
N ARG A 62 -26.65 12.41 22.32
CA ARG A 62 -27.83 13.10 22.88
C ARG A 62 -28.43 12.22 23.96
N PHE A 63 -27.68 12.09 25.06
CA PHE A 63 -28.23 11.60 26.33
C PHE A 63 -28.69 12.80 27.14
N THR A 64 -29.83 12.60 27.77
CA THR A 64 -30.75 13.50 28.46
C THR A 64 -30.15 14.21 29.68
N GLY A 65 -30.59 15.45 29.92
CA GLY A 65 -30.49 16.14 31.21
C GLY A 65 -31.41 17.36 31.17
N SER A 66 -32.65 17.19 31.63
CA SER A 66 -33.23 17.74 32.88
C SER A 66 -33.60 19.22 32.78
#